data_AF-A0A4Z1SPS8-F1
#
_entry.id   AF-A0A4Z1SPS8-F1
#
_cell.length_a   1.000
_cell.length_b   1.000
_cell.length_c   1.000
_cell.angle_alpha   90.00
_cell.angle_beta   90.00
_cell.angle_gamma   90.00
#
_symmetry.space_group_name_H-M   'P 1'
#
loop_
_entity.id
_entity.type
_entity.pdbx_description
1 polymer ?
#
loop_
_entity_poly.entity_id
_entity_poly.type
_entity_poly.pdbx_seq_one_letter_code
_entity_poly.pdbx_strand_id
1 'polypeptide(L)'
;MQERIYCSEQIAIPPQLPGVIKEYAKVVLRERPADLVEFSCKYFAQLSTLAAHGVRPTAYCPDLGVLVGVYRDLVDGMAPEAVAERHGIPAPIHASVIELLRMAGLEPDPLAYVLLVLSLAHVSMSHVIEAAIAVVSPAQNGEVRASVLVRMLSTLSSLDPRVEADLLDACSGWVRGLVQFEGDDPLVSYESVAKAGFLPTA
;
A
#
# COMPACT_ATOMS: atom_id res chain seq x y z
N MET A 1 25.58 1.31 46.78
CA MET A 1 25.08 0.69 45.53
C MET A 1 23.57 0.63 45.69
N GLN A 2 22.80 1.38 44.90
CA GLN A 2 21.37 1.54 45.12
C GLN A 2 20.65 0.31 44.52
N GLU A 3 20.28 -0.65 45.36
CA GLU A 3 19.50 -1.82 44.97
C GLU A 3 18.13 -1.36 44.47
N ARG A 4 17.75 -1.78 43.26
CA ARG A 4 16.45 -1.46 42.68
C ARG A 4 15.37 -2.20 43.47
N ILE A 5 14.52 -1.46 44.19
CA ILE A 5 13.39 -1.97 45.01
C ILE A 5 12.17 -2.35 44.13
N TYR A 6 12.37 -2.74 42.88
CA TYR A 6 11.27 -3.08 41.97
C TYR A 6 11.42 -4.52 41.47
N CYS A 7 10.41 -5.35 41.76
CA CYS A 7 10.32 -6.70 41.22
C CYS A 7 9.88 -6.64 39.75
N SER A 8 10.40 -7.53 38.90
CA SER A 8 10.06 -7.61 37.46
C SER A 8 8.57 -7.78 37.18
N GLU A 9 7.83 -8.34 38.12
CA GLU A 9 6.37 -8.56 38.07
C GLU A 9 5.56 -7.26 38.18
N GLN A 10 6.15 -6.18 38.71
CA GLN A 10 5.49 -4.88 38.87
C GLN A 10 5.50 -4.03 37.59
N ILE A 11 6.35 -4.39 36.62
CA ILE A 11 6.45 -3.71 35.32
C ILE A 11 5.73 -4.57 34.28
N ALA A 12 4.43 -4.32 34.11
CA ALA A 12 3.65 -4.96 33.04
C ALA A 12 4.01 -4.33 31.68
N ILE A 13 4.87 -4.99 30.92
CA ILE A 13 5.20 -4.58 29.54
C ILE A 13 4.06 -5.06 28.63
N PRO A 14 3.39 -4.17 27.89
CA PRO A 14 2.38 -4.59 26.92
C PRO A 14 3.00 -5.54 25.87
N PRO A 15 2.35 -6.67 25.53
CA PRO A 15 2.96 -7.69 24.68
C PRO A 15 3.31 -7.19 23.26
N GLN A 16 2.64 -6.14 22.79
CA GLN A 16 2.88 -5.53 21.48
C GLN A 16 4.02 -4.49 21.48
N LEU A 17 4.38 -3.95 22.66
CA LEU A 17 5.34 -2.85 22.76
C LEU A 17 6.73 -3.22 22.19
N PRO A 18 7.30 -4.42 22.44
CA PRO A 18 8.57 -4.81 21.85
C PRO A 18 8.55 -4.80 20.31
N GLY A 19 7.42 -5.21 19.71
CA GLY A 19 7.23 -5.19 18.25
C GLY A 19 7.21 -3.78 17.69
N VAL A 20 6.44 -2.88 18.31
CA VAL A 20 6.35 -1.46 17.91
C VAL A 20 7.73 -0.78 17.97
N ILE A 21 8.48 -1.01 19.05
CA ILE A 21 9.82 -0.43 19.21
C ILE A 21 10.79 -0.99 18.16
N LYS A 22 10.74 -2.31 17.89
CA LYS A 22 11.58 -2.97 16.89
C LYS A 22 11.35 -2.38 15.50
N GLU A 23 10.09 -2.25 15.08
CA GLU A 23 9.78 -1.70 13.76
C GLU A 23 10.15 -0.22 13.67
N TYR A 24 9.87 0.58 14.72
CA TYR A 24 10.32 1.97 14.75
C TYR A 24 11.85 2.10 14.64
N ALA A 25 12.60 1.31 15.40
CA ALA A 25 14.07 1.35 15.39
C ALA A 25 14.67 0.98 14.03
N LYS A 26 14.12 -0.03 13.34
CA LYS A 26 14.55 -0.38 11.97
C LYS A 26 14.41 0.80 11.01
N VAL A 27 13.30 1.52 11.11
CA VAL A 27 12.99 2.63 10.21
C VAL A 27 13.93 3.80 10.48
N VAL A 28 14.17 4.15 11.74
CA VAL A 28 15.14 5.18 12.12
C VAL A 28 16.54 4.86 11.60
N LEU A 29 16.99 3.61 11.72
CA LEU A 29 18.32 3.19 11.27
C LEU A 29 18.49 3.28 9.75
N ARG A 30 17.42 3.04 9.00
CA ARG A 30 17.42 3.12 7.53
C ARG A 30 17.36 4.56 7.04
N GLU A 31 16.38 5.33 7.53
CA GLU A 31 16.12 6.70 7.06
C GLU A 31 17.17 7.69 7.55
N ARG A 32 17.86 7.38 8.66
CA ARG A 32 18.89 8.24 9.28
C ARG A 32 18.44 9.71 9.37
N PRO A 33 17.28 9.99 9.98
CA PRO A 33 16.71 11.33 9.98
C PRO A 33 17.64 12.32 10.68
N ALA A 34 17.77 13.52 10.11
CA ALA A 34 18.56 14.60 10.71
C ALA A 34 17.94 15.09 12.03
N ASP A 35 16.60 15.09 12.11
CA ASP A 35 15.84 15.36 13.33
C ASP A 35 15.01 14.13 13.72
N LEU A 36 15.45 13.44 14.77
CA LEU A 36 14.79 12.23 15.26
C LEU A 36 13.43 12.53 15.90
N VAL A 37 13.25 13.68 16.53
CA VAL A 37 12.01 14.01 17.26
C VAL A 37 10.91 14.34 16.27
N GLU A 38 11.19 15.20 15.29
CA GLU A 38 10.22 15.52 14.23
C GLU A 38 9.83 14.25 13.45
N PHE A 39 10.83 13.42 13.13
CA PHE A 39 10.60 12.12 12.48
C PHE A 39 9.70 11.20 13.32
N SER A 40 9.97 11.09 14.63
CA SER A 40 9.16 10.29 15.56
C SER A 40 7.70 10.76 15.57
N CYS A 41 7.48 12.07 15.68
CA CYS A 41 6.14 12.65 15.72
C CYS A 41 5.37 12.34 14.44
N LYS A 42 5.99 12.53 13.27
CA LYS A 42 5.38 12.20 11.97
C LYS A 42 5.07 10.70 11.89
N TYR A 43 6.04 9.85 12.18
CA TYR A 43 5.91 8.40 12.12
C TYR A 43 4.74 7.86 12.95
N PHE A 44 4.66 8.26 14.23
CA PHE A 44 3.60 7.76 15.11
C PHE A 44 2.25 8.42 14.84
N ALA A 45 2.22 9.68 14.38
CA ALA A 45 0.99 10.31 13.92
C ALA A 45 0.38 9.53 12.75
N GLN A 46 1.19 9.21 11.73
CA GLN A 46 0.76 8.40 10.58
C GLN A 46 0.22 7.03 10.99
N LEU A 47 0.93 6.31 11.87
CA LEU A 47 0.46 5.02 12.39
C LEU A 47 -0.84 5.14 13.20
N SER A 48 -0.99 6.22 13.97
CA SER A 48 -2.20 6.46 14.76
C SER A 48 -3.40 6.79 13.88
N THR A 49 -3.20 7.54 12.79
CA THR A 49 -4.24 7.86 11.81
C THR A 49 -4.73 6.58 11.13
N LEU A 50 -3.81 5.70 10.70
CA LEU A 50 -4.15 4.38 10.16
C LEU A 50 -5.02 3.57 11.13
N ALA A 51 -4.71 3.60 12.43
CA ALA A 51 -5.50 2.91 13.45
C ALA A 51 -6.84 3.59 13.79
N ALA A 52 -6.88 4.93 13.79
CA ALA A 52 -8.04 5.74 14.20
C ALA A 52 -9.19 5.69 13.21
N HIS A 53 -8.92 5.43 11.92
CA HIS A 53 -9.96 5.28 10.91
C HIS A 53 -10.71 3.94 10.99
N GLY A 54 -10.44 3.11 12.01
CA GLY A 54 -11.25 1.92 12.34
C GLY A 54 -11.20 0.82 11.28
N VAL A 55 -10.31 0.93 10.30
CA VAL A 55 -10.10 -0.10 9.29
C VAL A 55 -9.37 -1.26 9.96
N ARG A 56 -10.14 -2.19 10.52
CA ARG A 56 -9.61 -3.55 10.71
C ARG A 56 -9.32 -4.07 9.30
N PRO A 57 -8.09 -4.50 8.97
CA PRO A 57 -7.71 -5.03 7.65
C PRO A 57 -8.50 -6.28 7.19
N THR A 58 -9.57 -6.65 7.89
CA THR A 58 -10.33 -7.89 7.75
C THR A 58 -11.85 -7.69 7.69
N ALA A 59 -12.38 -6.46 7.87
CA ALA A 59 -13.83 -6.24 7.90
C ALA A 59 -14.42 -5.75 6.55
N TYR A 60 -13.58 -5.20 5.68
CA TYR A 60 -13.99 -4.69 4.37
C TYR A 60 -13.22 -5.41 3.27
N CYS A 61 -13.91 -6.30 2.56
CA CYS A 61 -13.43 -6.95 1.35
C CYS A 61 -14.33 -6.49 0.19
N PRO A 62 -13.91 -5.52 -0.62
CA PRO A 62 -14.72 -5.02 -1.73
C PRO A 62 -14.85 -6.08 -2.81
N ASP A 63 -16.04 -6.20 -3.40
CA ASP A 63 -16.25 -7.01 -4.60
C ASP A 63 -15.45 -6.41 -5.77
N LEU A 64 -14.69 -7.25 -6.48
CA LEU A 64 -13.84 -6.77 -7.58
C LEU A 64 -14.66 -6.18 -8.73
N GLY A 65 -15.88 -6.68 -8.98
CA GLY A 65 -16.80 -6.10 -9.96
C GLY A 65 -17.27 -4.71 -9.57
N VAL A 66 -17.49 -4.46 -8.28
CA VAL A 66 -17.73 -3.10 -7.74
C VAL A 66 -16.51 -2.22 -7.99
N LEU A 67 -15.30 -2.70 -7.72
CA LEU A 67 -14.08 -1.91 -7.95
C LEU A 67 -13.80 -1.65 -9.44
N VAL A 68 -14.17 -2.55 -10.34
CA VAL A 68 -14.15 -2.29 -11.80
C VAL A 68 -15.08 -1.13 -12.14
N GLY A 69 -16.28 -1.09 -11.54
CA GLY A 69 -17.22 0.03 -11.68
C GLY A 69 -16.65 1.35 -11.14
N VAL A 70 -16.04 1.31 -9.95
CA VAL A 70 -15.34 2.45 -9.32
C VAL A 70 -14.23 2.97 -10.24
N TYR A 71 -13.35 2.08 -10.72
CA TYR A 71 -12.23 2.45 -11.58
C TYR A 71 -12.73 3.14 -12.87
N ARG A 72 -13.72 2.55 -13.54
CA ARG A 72 -14.28 3.11 -14.78
C ARG A 72 -14.90 4.48 -14.53
N ASP A 73 -15.73 4.63 -13.50
CA ASP A 73 -16.41 5.90 -13.23
C ASP A 73 -15.40 7.01 -12.84
N LEU A 74 -14.30 6.67 -12.15
CA LEU A 74 -13.19 7.59 -11.89
C LEU A 74 -12.44 7.97 -13.17
N VAL A 75 -12.18 7.01 -14.07
CA VAL A 75 -11.58 7.26 -15.39
C VAL A 75 -12.48 8.17 -16.24
N ASP A 76 -13.80 8.02 -16.13
CA ASP A 76 -14.80 8.87 -16.79
C ASP A 76 -14.92 10.28 -16.15
N GLY A 77 -14.12 10.57 -15.11
CA GLY A 77 -14.00 11.88 -14.49
C GLY A 77 -14.97 12.15 -13.34
N MET A 78 -15.62 11.12 -12.80
CA MET A 78 -16.45 11.26 -11.60
C MET A 78 -15.58 11.53 -10.37
N ALA A 79 -16.02 12.44 -9.50
CA ALA A 79 -15.30 12.77 -8.27
C ALA A 79 -15.24 11.56 -7.31
N PRO A 80 -14.13 11.35 -6.57
CA PRO A 80 -13.97 10.24 -5.64
C PRO A 80 -15.10 10.09 -4.62
N GLU A 81 -15.65 11.21 -4.13
CA GLU A 81 -16.76 11.23 -3.16
C GLU A 81 -18.05 10.67 -3.79
N ALA A 82 -18.35 11.07 -5.02
CA ALA A 82 -19.53 10.61 -5.75
C ALA A 82 -19.41 9.12 -6.13
N VAL A 83 -18.20 8.68 -6.49
CA VAL A 83 -17.92 7.26 -6.77
C VAL A 83 -18.08 6.42 -5.50
N ALA A 84 -17.57 6.90 -4.36
CA ALA A 84 -17.70 6.22 -3.09
C ALA A 84 -19.17 6.05 -2.69
N GLU A 85 -20.00 7.08 -2.83
CA GLU A 85 -21.43 7.02 -2.57
C GLU A 85 -22.15 6.06 -3.52
N ARG A 86 -21.90 6.18 -4.84
CA ARG A 86 -22.57 5.39 -5.88
C ARG A 86 -22.32 3.89 -5.73
N HIS A 87 -21.08 3.51 -5.43
CA HIS A 87 -20.65 2.12 -5.34
C HIS A 87 -20.69 1.56 -3.91
N GLY A 88 -21.16 2.34 -2.94
CA GLY A 88 -21.31 1.91 -1.56
C GLY A 88 -19.98 1.67 -0.83
N ILE A 89 -18.94 2.42 -1.18
CA ILE A 89 -17.67 2.40 -0.45
C ILE A 89 -17.90 3.04 0.93
N PRO A 90 -17.62 2.36 2.05
CA PRO A 90 -17.86 2.91 3.38
C PRO A 90 -17.11 4.22 3.60
N ALA A 91 -17.79 5.22 4.18
CA ALA A 91 -17.19 6.53 4.45
C ALA A 91 -15.83 6.48 5.21
N PRO A 92 -15.61 5.58 6.20
CA PRO A 92 -14.30 5.45 6.84
C PRO A 92 -13.19 4.98 5.89
N ILE A 93 -13.52 4.09 4.93
CA ILE A 93 -12.57 3.58 3.93
C ILE A 93 -12.22 4.71 2.97
N HIS A 94 -13.23 5.39 2.43
CA HIS A 94 -13.03 6.54 1.55
C HIS A 94 -12.17 7.62 2.23
N ALA A 95 -12.51 8.01 3.46
CA ALA A 95 -11.72 8.99 4.22
C ALA A 95 -10.26 8.54 4.43
N SER A 96 -10.03 7.26 4.71
CA SER A 96 -8.67 6.71 4.83
C SER A 96 -7.89 6.83 3.52
N VAL A 97 -8.51 6.51 2.38
CA VAL A 97 -7.87 6.61 1.06
C VAL A 97 -7.48 8.06 0.75
N ILE A 98 -8.39 9.01 0.97
CA ILE A 98 -8.11 10.43 0.73
C ILE A 98 -6.96 10.92 1.63
N GLU A 99 -6.95 10.51 2.90
CA GLU A 99 -5.88 10.88 3.83
C GLU A 99 -4.53 10.27 3.43
N LEU A 100 -4.51 9.02 2.96
CA LEU A 100 -3.30 8.38 2.44
C LEU A 100 -2.76 9.11 1.20
N LEU A 101 -3.61 9.45 0.24
CA LEU A 101 -3.22 10.23 -0.94
C LEU A 101 -2.63 11.58 -0.52
N ARG A 102 -3.28 12.27 0.41
CA ARG A 102 -2.80 13.54 0.97
C ARG A 102 -1.44 13.40 1.66
N MET A 103 -1.24 12.32 2.43
CA MET A 103 0.02 12.04 3.11
C MET A 103 1.16 11.74 2.13
N ALA A 104 0.88 11.04 1.04
CA ALA A 104 1.85 10.77 -0.02
C ALA A 104 2.08 11.97 -0.95
N GLY A 105 1.29 13.04 -0.84
CA GLY A 105 1.32 14.17 -1.78
C GLY A 105 0.92 13.76 -3.20
N LEU A 106 0.09 12.73 -3.32
CA LEU A 106 -0.41 12.23 -4.60
C LEU A 106 -1.77 12.85 -4.91
N GLU A 107 -1.97 13.19 -6.18
CA GLU A 107 -3.28 13.53 -6.70
C GLU A 107 -4.19 12.29 -6.71
N PRO A 108 -5.51 12.44 -6.49
CA PRO A 108 -6.46 11.34 -6.53
C PRO A 108 -6.67 10.86 -7.97
N ASP A 109 -5.75 10.02 -8.45
CA ASP A 109 -5.88 9.34 -9.73
C ASP A 109 -6.67 8.03 -9.59
N PRO A 110 -7.36 7.55 -10.66
CA PRO A 110 -8.20 6.35 -10.58
C PRO A 110 -7.46 5.08 -10.14
N LEU A 111 -6.19 4.93 -10.58
CA LEU A 111 -5.36 3.77 -10.26
C LEU A 111 -4.97 3.81 -8.78
N ALA A 112 -4.48 4.95 -8.31
CA ALA A 112 -4.09 5.17 -6.94
C ALA A 112 -5.28 4.94 -6.01
N TYR A 113 -6.44 5.53 -6.29
CA TYR A 113 -7.62 5.37 -5.45
C TYR A 113 -7.99 3.88 -5.25
N VAL A 114 -8.13 3.13 -6.34
CA VAL A 114 -8.46 1.69 -6.29
C VAL A 114 -7.39 0.89 -5.58
N LEU A 115 -6.12 1.17 -5.87
CA LEU A 115 -4.99 0.48 -5.26
C LEU A 115 -5.01 0.65 -3.75
N LEU A 116 -5.31 1.84 -3.23
CA LEU A 116 -5.37 2.09 -1.80
C LEU A 116 -6.60 1.48 -1.14
N VAL A 117 -7.74 1.45 -1.83
CA VAL A 117 -8.89 0.66 -1.35
C VAL A 117 -8.51 -0.81 -1.18
N LEU A 118 -7.79 -1.38 -2.15
CA LEU A 118 -7.30 -2.77 -2.09
C LEU A 118 -6.25 -2.96 -0.99
N SER A 119 -5.32 -2.02 -0.80
CA SER A 119 -4.32 -2.06 0.28
C SER A 119 -4.94 -2.00 1.67
N LEU A 120 -6.10 -1.36 1.82
CA LEU A 120 -6.86 -1.36 3.08
C LEU A 120 -7.63 -2.67 3.31
N ALA A 121 -7.98 -3.38 2.23
CA ALA A 121 -8.74 -4.63 2.27
C ALA A 121 -7.86 -5.90 2.37
N HIS A 122 -6.62 -5.84 1.87
CA HIS A 122 -5.71 -6.97 1.79
C HIS A 122 -4.42 -6.72 2.57
N VAL A 123 -4.00 -7.71 3.36
CA VAL A 123 -2.75 -7.66 4.13
C VAL A 123 -1.53 -8.01 3.26
N SER A 124 -1.74 -8.75 2.17
CA SER A 124 -0.67 -9.24 1.29
C SER A 124 -0.56 -8.39 0.03
N MET A 125 0.63 -7.84 -0.21
CA MET A 125 0.92 -7.04 -1.41
C MET A 125 0.67 -7.82 -2.71
N SER A 126 0.99 -9.11 -2.74
CA SER A 126 0.77 -9.96 -3.91
C SER A 126 -0.71 -10.02 -4.30
N HIS A 127 -1.60 -10.14 -3.31
CA HIS A 127 -3.05 -10.08 -3.53
C HIS A 127 -3.52 -8.67 -3.92
N VAL A 128 -2.92 -7.61 -3.37
CA VAL A 128 -3.22 -6.22 -3.78
C VAL A 128 -2.90 -6.03 -5.27
N ILE A 129 -1.73 -6.47 -5.72
CA ILE A 129 -1.31 -6.34 -7.12
C ILE A 129 -2.17 -7.21 -8.04
N GLU A 130 -2.45 -8.46 -7.68
CA GLU A 130 -3.32 -9.35 -8.44
C GLU A 130 -4.72 -8.74 -8.61
N ALA A 131 -5.33 -8.27 -7.51
CA ALA A 131 -6.64 -7.63 -7.55
C ALA A 131 -6.63 -6.32 -8.34
N ALA A 132 -5.58 -5.51 -8.21
CA ALA A 132 -5.46 -4.25 -8.94
C ALA A 132 -5.35 -4.48 -10.46
N ILE A 133 -4.57 -5.47 -10.89
CA ILE A 133 -4.49 -5.88 -12.29
C ILE A 133 -5.86 -6.33 -12.81
N ALA A 134 -6.58 -7.14 -12.04
CA ALA A 134 -7.93 -7.60 -12.40
C ALA A 134 -8.94 -6.44 -12.52
N VAL A 135 -8.84 -5.41 -11.67
CA VAL A 135 -9.73 -4.24 -11.70
C VAL A 135 -9.42 -3.30 -12.87
N VAL A 136 -8.14 -3.06 -13.16
CA VAL A 136 -7.71 -2.14 -14.22
C VAL A 136 -7.91 -2.73 -15.61
N SER A 137 -7.82 -4.05 -15.75
CA SER A 137 -7.91 -4.74 -17.04
C SER A 137 -8.86 -5.94 -17.02
N PRO A 138 -10.17 -5.71 -16.81
CA PRO A 138 -11.16 -6.80 -16.72
C PRO A 138 -11.35 -7.54 -18.05
N ALA A 139 -11.01 -6.91 -19.17
CA ALA A 139 -11.25 -7.44 -20.53
C ALA A 139 -10.02 -8.10 -21.18
N GLN A 140 -8.80 -7.91 -20.65
CA GLN A 140 -7.57 -8.42 -21.27
C GLN A 140 -6.95 -9.58 -20.47
N ASN A 141 -7.72 -10.63 -20.14
CA ASN A 141 -7.21 -11.84 -19.45
C ASN A 141 -6.36 -11.57 -18.17
N GLY A 142 -6.51 -10.41 -17.52
CA GLY A 142 -5.66 -10.03 -16.39
C GLY A 142 -4.25 -9.56 -16.78
N GLU A 143 -4.10 -8.95 -17.96
CA GLU A 143 -2.86 -8.32 -18.41
C GLU A 143 -2.96 -6.80 -18.35
N VAL A 144 -1.89 -6.15 -17.91
CA VAL A 144 -1.71 -4.70 -17.93
C VAL A 144 -0.41 -4.35 -18.63
N ARG A 145 -0.29 -3.10 -19.08
CA ARG A 145 0.99 -2.57 -19.54
C ARG A 145 2.02 -2.56 -18.41
N ALA A 146 3.27 -2.86 -18.70
CA ALA A 146 4.35 -2.84 -17.72
C ALA A 146 4.48 -1.46 -17.04
N SER A 147 4.22 -0.38 -17.78
CA SER A 147 4.13 0.98 -17.24
C SER A 147 3.09 1.13 -16.12
N VAL A 148 1.95 0.45 -16.24
CA VAL A 148 0.89 0.46 -15.22
C VAL A 148 1.34 -0.30 -13.96
N LEU A 149 2.02 -1.44 -14.11
CA LEU A 149 2.59 -2.16 -12.98
C LEU A 149 3.62 -1.32 -12.22
N VAL A 150 4.54 -0.67 -12.95
CA VAL A 150 5.53 0.23 -12.33
C VAL A 150 4.85 1.38 -11.60
N ARG A 151 3.75 1.93 -12.15
CA ARG A 151 2.94 2.96 -11.47
C ARG A 151 2.25 2.44 -10.20
N MET A 152 1.73 1.21 -10.21
CA MET A 152 1.15 0.59 -9.01
C MET A 152 2.19 0.52 -7.89
N LEU A 153 3.36 -0.04 -8.17
CA LEU A 153 4.44 -0.13 -7.19
C LEU A 153 4.90 1.27 -6.76
N SER A 154 5.20 2.18 -7.69
CA SER A 154 5.59 3.54 -7.33
C SER A 154 4.57 4.26 -6.42
N THR A 155 3.28 3.97 -6.58
CA THR A 155 2.23 4.53 -5.72
C THR A 155 2.31 3.96 -4.30
N LEU A 156 2.44 2.64 -4.16
CA LEU A 156 2.60 1.99 -2.85
C LEU A 156 3.90 2.44 -2.16
N SER A 157 4.97 2.66 -2.93
CA SER A 157 6.29 3.04 -2.42
C SER A 157 6.27 4.42 -1.76
N SER A 158 5.41 5.30 -2.27
CA SER A 158 5.21 6.64 -1.73
C SER A 158 4.54 6.65 -0.36
N LEU A 159 3.78 5.59 -0.02
CA LEU A 159 3.03 5.47 1.23
C LEU A 159 3.82 4.73 2.31
N ASP A 160 4.56 3.70 1.93
CA ASP A 160 5.51 3.06 2.82
C ASP A 160 6.88 2.89 2.14
N PRO A 161 7.82 3.82 2.37
CA PRO A 161 9.18 3.67 1.87
C PRO A 161 9.90 2.44 2.45
N ARG A 162 9.31 1.74 3.45
CA ARG A 162 9.87 0.48 3.98
C ARG A 162 9.69 -0.73 3.11
N VAL A 163 8.72 -0.73 2.22
CA VAL A 163 8.33 -1.93 1.49
C VAL A 163 9.07 -2.03 0.15
N GLU A 164 9.61 -0.93 -0.40
CA GLU A 164 9.58 -0.83 -1.86
C GLU A 164 10.72 -0.16 -2.65
N ALA A 165 11.80 0.38 -2.05
CA ALA A 165 12.95 0.79 -2.88
C ALA A 165 13.56 -0.40 -3.64
N ASP A 166 13.87 -1.49 -2.91
CA ASP A 166 14.42 -2.72 -3.50
C ASP A 166 13.42 -3.41 -4.46
N LEU A 167 12.12 -3.32 -4.15
CA LEU A 167 11.05 -3.91 -4.97
C LEU A 167 10.84 -3.15 -6.27
N LEU A 168 10.79 -1.82 -6.21
CA LEU A 168 10.62 -0.97 -7.37
C LEU A 168 11.83 -1.05 -8.28
N ASP A 169 13.04 -1.14 -7.71
CA ASP A 169 14.27 -1.37 -8.45
C ASP A 169 14.28 -2.75 -9.13
N ALA A 170 13.88 -3.81 -8.41
CA ALA A 170 13.77 -5.15 -8.96
C ALA A 170 12.71 -5.23 -10.09
N CYS A 171 11.54 -4.61 -9.89
CA CYS A 171 10.49 -4.54 -10.90
C CYS A 171 10.97 -3.75 -12.13
N SER A 172 11.59 -2.58 -11.94
CA SER A 172 12.12 -1.75 -13.01
C SER A 172 13.21 -2.47 -13.80
N GLY A 173 14.07 -3.25 -13.11
CA GLY A 173 15.07 -4.10 -13.73
C GLY A 173 14.45 -5.21 -14.57
N TRP A 174 13.43 -5.89 -14.04
CA TRP A 174 12.67 -6.92 -14.75
C TRP A 174 11.96 -6.36 -15.99
N VAL A 175 11.23 -5.24 -15.86
CA VAL A 175 10.56 -4.57 -16.98
C VAL A 175 11.55 -4.15 -18.06
N ARG A 176 12.73 -3.64 -17.69
CA ARG A 176 13.79 -3.32 -18.66
C ARG A 176 14.24 -4.54 -19.45
N GLY A 177 14.31 -5.70 -18.79
CA GLY A 177 14.56 -6.99 -19.45
C GLY A 177 13.46 -7.30 -20.48
N LEU A 178 12.19 -7.20 -20.09
CA LEU A 178 11.07 -7.44 -21.01
C LEU A 178 11.10 -6.50 -22.22
N VAL A 179 11.35 -5.21 -22.01
CA VAL A 179 11.42 -4.21 -23.10
C VAL A 179 12.47 -4.57 -24.16
N GLN A 180 13.58 -5.20 -23.76
CA GLN A 180 14.61 -5.66 -24.70
C GLN A 180 14.13 -6.80 -25.61
N PHE A 181 13.19 -7.64 -25.14
CA PHE A 181 12.73 -8.83 -25.87
C PHE A 181 11.39 -8.63 -26.57
N GLU A 182 10.48 -7.85 -25.98
CA GLU A 182 9.07 -7.76 -26.39
C GLU A 182 8.70 -6.39 -27.00
N GLY A 183 9.60 -5.40 -26.93
CA GLY A 183 9.39 -4.06 -27.45
C GLY A 183 8.93 -3.07 -26.38
N ASP A 184 8.43 -1.91 -26.82
CA ASP A 184 8.08 -0.82 -25.91
C ASP A 184 6.76 -1.10 -25.15
N ASP A 185 6.77 -0.84 -23.84
CA ASP A 185 5.68 -1.06 -22.88
C ASP A 185 4.94 -2.43 -23.01
N PRO A 186 5.62 -3.55 -22.70
CA PRO A 186 5.07 -4.90 -22.88
C PRO A 186 3.86 -5.19 -21.98
N LEU A 187 3.03 -6.16 -22.37
CA LEU A 187 1.92 -6.64 -21.56
C LEU A 187 2.41 -7.64 -20.52
N VAL A 188 1.95 -7.49 -19.28
CA VAL A 188 2.31 -8.34 -18.15
C VAL A 188 1.07 -8.83 -17.42
N SER A 189 1.01 -10.13 -17.17
CA SER A 189 0.01 -10.76 -16.31
C SER A 189 0.54 -10.90 -14.87
N TYR A 190 -0.37 -11.10 -13.91
CA TYR A 190 0.05 -11.42 -12.55
C TYR A 190 0.89 -12.71 -12.47
N GLU A 191 0.62 -13.71 -13.30
CA GLU A 191 1.43 -14.94 -13.34
C GLU A 191 2.89 -14.65 -13.72
N SER A 192 3.10 -13.78 -14.71
CA SER A 192 4.45 -13.34 -15.10
C SER A 192 5.15 -12.56 -14.00
N VAL A 193 4.41 -11.69 -13.30
CA VAL A 193 4.91 -10.94 -12.13
C VAL A 193 5.30 -11.88 -10.98
N ALA A 194 4.46 -12.88 -10.69
CA ALA A 194 4.75 -13.88 -9.65
C ALA A 194 5.98 -14.72 -9.99
N LYS A 195 6.15 -15.12 -11.26
CA LYS A 195 7.34 -15.86 -11.74
C LYS A 195 8.62 -15.04 -11.66
N ALA A 196 8.54 -13.72 -11.78
CA ALA A 196 9.69 -12.83 -11.65
C ALA A 196 10.26 -12.81 -10.22
N GLY A 197 9.47 -13.21 -9.22
CA GLY A 197 9.95 -13.53 -7.86
C GLY A 197 10.36 -12.34 -7.01
N PHE A 198 10.08 -11.11 -7.45
CA PHE A 198 10.37 -9.91 -6.65
C PHE A 198 9.29 -9.62 -5.61
N LEU A 199 8.01 -9.98 -5.86
CA LEU A 199 6.96 -9.84 -4.87
C LEU A 199 7.17 -10.82 -3.70
N PRO A 200 7.02 -10.40 -2.44
CA PRO A 200 7.10 -11.28 -1.29
C PRO A 200 6.00 -12.33 -1.36
N THR A 201 6.37 -13.59 -1.19
CA THR A 201 5.41 -14.69 -1.01
C THR A 201 4.61 -14.47 0.27
N ALA A 202 3.29 -14.66 0.20
CA ALA A 202 2.36 -14.53 1.31
C ALA A 202 2.71 -15.42 2.50
#